data_AF-W2X7G6-F1
#
_entry.id   AF-W2X7G6-F1
#
_cell.length_a   1.000
_cell.length_b   1.000
_cell.length_c   1.000
_cell.angle_alpha   90.00
_cell.angle_beta   90.00
_cell.angle_gamma   90.00
#
_symmetry.space_group_name_H-M   'P 1'
#
loop_
_entity.id
_entity.type
_entity.pdbx_description
1 polymer ?
#
loop_
_entity_poly.entity_id
_entity_poly.type
_entity_poly.pdbx_seq_one_letter_code
_entity_poly.pdbx_strand_id
1 'polypeptide(L)'
;MCEFDEGEVRGCRERCLNRSMRFECAVESCPCGDRYSNRQLQQGTTLKTAGIDCGLKGVEIIALEYIAEERLVGEYVGELLGRREAHLRSKVEKWSVRGQERCGLFANRCVRAGDEITFDYNLVSAETEVWRCAYMQLLLA
;
A
#
# COMPACT_ATOMS: atom_id res chain seq x y z
N MET A 1 -12.57 -15.69 19.26
CA MET A 1 -11.58 -15.59 20.35
C MET A 1 -10.23 -15.97 19.76
N CYS A 2 -9.11 -15.33 20.15
CA CYS A 2 -7.81 -15.73 19.61
C CYS A 2 -7.35 -17.02 20.31
N GLU A 3 -6.87 -17.99 19.55
CA GLU A 3 -6.41 -19.27 20.09
C GLU A 3 -5.00 -19.58 19.57
N PHE A 4 -4.24 -20.37 20.34
CA PHE A 4 -3.04 -21.02 19.84
C PHE A 4 -3.47 -22.26 19.05
N ASP A 5 -2.92 -22.43 17.86
CA ASP A 5 -3.04 -23.70 17.16
C ASP A 5 -2.05 -24.69 17.81
N GLU A 6 -2.47 -25.93 18.08
CA GLU A 6 -1.58 -26.94 18.68
C GLU A 6 -0.35 -27.17 17.79
N GLY A 7 0.85 -26.99 18.36
CA GLY A 7 2.12 -27.11 17.63
C GLY A 7 2.66 -25.82 17.00
N GLU A 8 1.91 -24.71 17.06
CA GLU A 8 2.36 -23.43 16.50
C GLU A 8 3.19 -22.58 17.47
N VAL A 9 4.29 -22.02 16.97
CA VAL A 9 5.20 -21.15 17.74
C VAL A 9 4.60 -19.77 17.98
N ARG A 10 3.67 -19.33 17.11
CA ARG A 10 3.03 -18.01 17.19
C ARG A 10 1.51 -18.13 17.10
N GLY A 11 0.82 -17.42 17.99
CA GLY A 11 -0.64 -17.31 17.98
C GLY A 11 -1.16 -16.24 17.02
N CYS A 12 -2.49 -16.14 16.97
CA CYS A 12 -3.22 -15.21 16.12
C CYS A 12 -3.00 -15.40 14.60
N ARG A 13 -3.01 -16.65 14.13
CA ARG A 13 -2.96 -17.01 12.70
C ARG A 13 -4.36 -17.01 12.08
N GLU A 14 -4.69 -18.02 11.28
CA GLU A 14 -5.92 -18.12 10.50
C GLU A 14 -7.19 -18.08 11.37
N ARG A 15 -7.15 -18.69 12.56
CA ARG A 15 -8.30 -18.73 13.51
C ARG A 15 -8.46 -17.48 14.38
N CYS A 16 -7.66 -16.45 14.15
CA CYS A 16 -7.76 -15.20 14.90
C CYS A 16 -8.98 -14.38 14.47
N LEU A 17 -10.00 -14.31 15.32
CA LEU A 17 -11.21 -13.53 15.03
C LEU A 17 -10.91 -12.05 14.69
N ASN A 18 -9.99 -11.41 15.42
CA ASN A 18 -9.59 -10.03 15.12
C ASN A 18 -8.99 -9.93 13.71
N ARG A 19 -8.09 -10.84 13.34
CA ARG A 19 -7.51 -10.91 11.99
C ARG A 19 -8.60 -11.11 10.93
N SER A 20 -9.54 -12.04 11.15
CA SER A 20 -10.66 -12.29 10.22
C SER A 20 -11.55 -11.06 10.05
N MET A 21 -11.71 -10.26 11.10
CA MET A 21 -12.48 -9.01 11.09
C MET A 21 -11.64 -7.77 10.72
N ARG A 22 -10.36 -7.94 10.34
CA ARG A 22 -9.42 -6.86 10.00
C ARG A 22 -9.15 -5.86 11.15
N PHE A 23 -9.15 -6.35 12.38
CA PHE A 23 -8.66 -5.64 13.55
C PHE A 23 -7.31 -6.21 13.98
N GLU A 24 -6.38 -5.36 14.40
CA GLU A 24 -5.19 -5.81 15.10
C GLU A 24 -5.51 -6.21 16.54
N CYS A 25 -4.73 -7.14 17.09
CA CYS A 25 -4.81 -7.49 18.49
C CYS A 25 -4.16 -6.40 19.35
N ALA A 26 -4.76 -6.14 20.52
CA ALA A 26 -4.17 -5.30 21.55
C ALA A 26 -3.36 -6.15 22.53
N VAL A 27 -2.23 -5.60 23.00
CA VAL A 27 -1.32 -6.28 23.93
C VAL A 27 -2.05 -6.70 25.19
N GLU A 28 -2.93 -5.81 25.69
CA GLU A 28 -3.54 -5.95 27.02
C GLU A 28 -4.65 -7.01 27.07
N SER A 29 -5.22 -7.38 25.92
CA SER A 29 -6.41 -8.25 25.86
C SER A 29 -6.23 -9.50 24.99
N CYS A 30 -5.10 -9.64 24.30
CA CYS A 30 -4.85 -10.83 23.48
C CYS A 30 -4.53 -12.05 24.37
N PRO A 31 -5.31 -13.14 24.31
CA PRO A 31 -5.02 -14.35 25.09
C PRO A 31 -3.73 -15.05 24.64
N CYS A 32 -3.14 -14.66 23.50
CA CYS A 32 -1.87 -15.17 23.01
C CYS A 32 -0.62 -14.54 23.67
N GLY A 33 -0.79 -13.64 24.66
CA GLY A 33 0.31 -13.06 25.43
C GLY A 33 1.28 -12.29 24.55
N ASP A 34 2.58 -12.55 24.63
CA ASP A 34 3.62 -11.91 23.78
C ASP A 34 3.86 -12.62 22.43
N ARG A 35 3.20 -13.77 22.19
CA ARG A 35 3.45 -14.62 21.00
C ARG A 35 2.46 -14.39 19.86
N TYR A 36 1.67 -13.32 19.91
CA TYR A 36 0.70 -12.97 18.88
C TYR A 36 1.35 -12.27 17.69
N SER A 37 0.94 -12.68 16.50
CA SER A 37 1.45 -12.14 15.24
C SER A 37 0.59 -11.01 14.64
N ASN A 38 -0.63 -10.80 15.15
CA ASN A 38 -1.60 -9.88 14.56
C ASN A 38 -1.45 -8.44 15.10
N ARG A 39 -0.28 -7.84 14.86
CA ARG A 39 0.09 -6.48 15.31
C ARG A 39 1.12 -5.80 14.37
N GLN A 40 1.15 -6.23 13.12
CA GLN A 40 2.20 -5.82 12.18
C GLN A 40 2.13 -4.31 11.86
N LEU A 41 0.94 -3.71 11.78
CA LEU A 41 0.77 -2.27 11.55
C LEU A 41 1.21 -1.48 12.77
N GLN A 42 0.83 -1.90 13.98
CA GLN A 42 1.34 -1.32 15.24
C GLN A 42 2.87 -1.37 15.37
N GLN A 43 3.53 -2.39 14.80
CA GLN A 43 4.99 -2.57 14.89
C GLN A 43 5.76 -1.98 13.71
N GLY A 44 5.07 -1.66 12.61
CA GLY A 44 5.70 -1.38 11.33
C GLY A 44 6.39 -2.61 10.72
N THR A 45 7.05 -2.39 9.59
CA THR A 45 7.84 -3.42 8.91
C THR A 45 9.34 -3.21 9.14
N THR A 46 10.09 -4.31 9.18
CA THR A 46 11.57 -4.30 9.20
C THR A 46 12.14 -4.88 7.90
N LEU A 47 11.29 -5.10 6.89
CA LEU A 47 11.70 -5.67 5.63
C LEU A 47 12.63 -4.71 4.88
N LYS A 48 13.66 -5.26 4.26
CA LYS A 48 14.59 -4.51 3.41
C LYS A 48 14.00 -4.36 2.03
N THR A 49 13.64 -3.12 1.70
CA THR A 49 13.19 -2.72 0.37
C THR A 49 14.03 -1.55 -0.14
N ALA A 50 14.02 -1.34 -1.45
CA ALA A 50 14.65 -0.18 -2.07
C ALA A 50 13.76 0.42 -3.15
N GLY A 51 13.79 1.75 -3.26
CA GLY A 51 13.30 2.47 -4.43
C GLY A 51 14.37 2.50 -5.51
N ILE A 52 14.04 2.01 -6.71
CA ILE A 52 14.92 2.06 -7.88
C ILE A 52 14.30 2.96 -8.93
N ASP A 53 15.07 3.92 -9.44
CA ASP A 53 14.68 4.70 -10.61
C ASP A 53 14.74 3.83 -11.87
N CYS A 54 13.56 3.58 -12.45
CA CYS A 54 13.36 2.83 -13.69
C CYS A 54 13.09 3.76 -14.89
N GLY A 55 13.55 5.00 -14.84
CA GLY A 55 13.47 6.00 -15.90
C GLY A 55 12.02 6.37 -16.21
N LEU A 56 11.56 6.11 -17.45
CA LEU A 56 10.19 6.43 -17.87
C LEU A 56 9.10 5.64 -17.13
N LYS A 57 9.46 4.59 -16.39
CA LYS A 57 8.54 3.85 -15.53
C LYS A 57 8.39 4.47 -14.13
N GLY A 58 9.23 5.45 -13.77
CA GLY A 58 9.26 6.04 -12.44
C GLY A 58 10.04 5.18 -11.43
N VAL A 59 9.72 5.33 -10.15
CA VAL A 59 10.39 4.61 -9.06
C VAL A 59 9.66 3.30 -8.77
N GLU A 60 10.40 2.20 -8.71
CA GLU A 60 9.91 0.88 -8.32
C GLU A 60 10.40 0.51 -6.92
N ILE A 61 9.51 -0.04 -6.09
CA ILE A 61 9.92 -0.66 -4.83
C ILE A 61 10.28 -2.12 -5.11
N ILE A 62 11.51 -2.50 -4.81
CA ILE A 62 11.97 -3.89 -4.90
C ILE A 62 12.24 -4.49 -3.52
N ALA A 63 12.02 -5.79 -3.39
CA ALA A 63 12.44 -6.54 -2.21
C ALA A 63 13.94 -6.85 -2.28
N LEU A 64 14.68 -6.57 -1.20
CA LEU A 64 16.10 -6.91 -1.05
C LEU A 64 16.32 -8.20 -0.25
N GLU A 65 15.23 -8.81 0.21
CA GLU A 65 15.23 -10.08 0.91
C GLU A 65 13.95 -10.86 0.60
N TYR A 66 13.92 -12.14 0.97
CA TYR A 66 12.72 -12.96 0.85
C TYR A 66 11.61 -12.43 1.78
N ILE A 67 10.43 -12.21 1.21
CA ILE A 67 9.25 -11.78 1.95
C ILE A 67 8.29 -12.97 2.03
N ALA A 68 8.06 -13.47 3.23
CA ALA A 68 7.09 -14.54 3.45
C ALA A 68 5.65 -14.04 3.23
N GLU A 69 4.75 -14.97 2.90
CA GLU A 69 3.32 -14.69 2.77
C GLU A 69 2.76 -14.03 4.05
N GLU A 70 1.74 -13.18 3.87
CA GLU A 70 1.07 -12.40 4.93
C GLU A 70 1.96 -11.41 5.72
N ARG A 71 3.20 -11.18 5.30
CA ARG A 71 4.06 -10.16 5.90
C ARG A 71 3.68 -8.75 5.44
N LEU A 72 3.66 -7.82 6.38
CA LEU A 72 3.50 -6.41 6.09
C LEU A 72 4.72 -5.89 5.32
N VAL A 73 4.52 -5.49 4.07
CA VAL A 73 5.55 -4.85 3.22
C VAL A 73 5.73 -3.37 3.56
N GLY A 74 4.64 -2.69 3.90
CA GLY A 74 4.63 -1.28 4.25
C GLY A 74 3.20 -0.80 4.45
N GLU A 75 3.06 0.33 5.13
CA GLU A 75 1.78 1.04 5.24
C GLU A 75 1.69 2.08 4.14
N TYR A 76 0.51 2.23 3.55
CA TYR A 76 0.20 3.40 2.76
C TYR A 76 -0.18 4.52 3.73
N VAL A 77 0.73 5.47 3.93
CA VAL A 77 0.49 6.67 4.73
C VAL A 77 0.38 7.85 3.78
N GLY A 78 -0.63 8.70 3.98
CA GLY A 78 -0.85 9.90 3.18
C GLY A 78 -2.16 10.59 3.53
N GLU A 79 -2.48 11.67 2.81
CA GLU A 79 -3.72 12.40 3.05
C GLU A 79 -4.97 11.66 2.51
N LEU A 80 -5.99 11.52 3.35
CA LEU A 80 -7.32 11.09 2.91
C LEU A 80 -8.04 12.26 2.26
N LEU A 81 -7.97 12.33 0.93
CA LEU A 81 -8.69 13.34 0.15
C LEU A 81 -10.04 12.82 -0.32
N GLY A 82 -11.08 13.63 -0.13
CA GLY A 82 -12.35 13.41 -0.81
C GLY A 82 -12.20 13.60 -2.32
N ARG A 83 -13.04 12.92 -3.12
CA ARG A 83 -13.02 12.96 -4.60
C ARG A 83 -12.87 14.36 -5.20
N ARG A 84 -13.59 15.36 -4.64
CA ARG A 84 -13.51 16.75 -5.12
C ARG A 84 -12.13 17.36 -4.90
N GLU A 85 -11.56 17.17 -3.70
CA GLU A 85 -10.25 17.74 -3.38
C GLU A 85 -9.14 17.03 -4.16
N ALA A 86 -9.22 15.71 -4.31
CA ALA A 86 -8.31 14.95 -5.17
C ALA A 86 -8.34 15.50 -6.61
N HIS A 87 -9.53 15.70 -7.19
CA HIS A 87 -9.69 16.25 -8.54
C HIS A 87 -9.21 17.70 -8.67
N LEU A 88 -9.35 18.54 -7.64
CA LEU A 88 -8.83 19.91 -7.66
C LEU A 88 -7.30 19.95 -7.62
N ARG A 89 -6.66 18.96 -6.99
CA ARG A 89 -5.20 18.90 -6.90
C ARG A 89 -4.59 18.34 -8.18
N SER A 90 -5.13 17.23 -8.67
CA SER A 90 -4.56 16.50 -9.79
C SER A 90 -5.62 15.78 -10.64
N LYS A 91 -5.26 15.42 -11.86
CA LYS A 91 -6.05 14.56 -12.74
C LYS A 91 -5.15 13.55 -13.42
N VAL A 92 -5.68 12.36 -13.65
CA VAL A 92 -5.05 11.36 -14.53
C VAL A 92 -5.68 11.48 -15.92
N GLU A 93 -4.85 11.59 -16.94
CA GLU A 93 -5.28 11.63 -18.34
C GLU A 93 -4.60 10.51 -19.15
N LYS A 94 -5.32 9.98 -20.14
CA LYS A 94 -4.77 9.01 -21.10
C LYS A 94 -4.22 9.73 -22.32
N TRP A 95 -3.03 9.33 -22.74
CA TRP A 95 -2.30 9.91 -23.86
C TRP A 95 -1.75 8.81 -24.76
N SER A 96 -1.77 9.02 -26.09
CA SER A 96 -1.09 8.15 -27.04
C SER A 96 0.32 8.66 -27.30
N VAL A 97 1.32 7.84 -26.99
CA VAL A 97 2.74 8.16 -27.17
C VAL A 97 3.35 7.08 -28.06
N ARG A 98 3.69 7.45 -29.31
CA ARG A 98 4.26 6.52 -30.31
C ARG A 98 3.40 5.27 -30.53
N GLY A 99 2.07 5.43 -30.53
CA GLY A 99 1.12 4.34 -30.70
C GLY A 99 0.91 3.47 -29.45
N GLN A 100 1.50 3.84 -28.30
CA GLN A 100 1.27 3.19 -27.02
C GLN A 100 0.42 4.09 -26.11
N GLU A 101 -0.62 3.54 -25.50
CA GLU A 101 -1.39 4.25 -24.48
C GLU A 101 -0.59 4.39 -23.18
N ARG A 102 -0.67 5.59 -22.58
CA ARG A 102 -0.02 5.93 -21.30
C ARG A 102 -0.97 6.77 -20.46
N CYS A 103 -0.91 6.60 -19.14
CA CYS A 103 -1.58 7.47 -18.19
C CYS A 103 -0.58 8.48 -17.64
N GLY A 104 -0.90 9.77 -17.71
CA GLY A 104 -0.13 10.84 -17.09
C GLY A 104 -0.89 11.45 -15.92
N LEU A 105 -0.19 11.78 -14.83
CA LEU A 105 -0.72 12.55 -13.71
C LEU A 105 -0.36 14.03 -13.91
N PHE A 106 -1.38 14.89 -13.92
CA PHE A 106 -1.23 16.32 -14.18
C PHE A 106 -1.79 17.12 -13.02
N ALA A 107 -1.10 18.19 -12.63
CA ALA A 107 -1.58 19.12 -11.62
C ALA A 107 -2.74 19.98 -12.17
N ASN A 108 -3.82 20.12 -11.39
CA ASN A 108 -4.95 21.00 -11.71
C ASN A 108 -4.87 22.37 -11.03
N ARG A 109 -3.84 22.57 -10.20
CA ARG A 109 -3.48 23.84 -9.56
C ARG A 109 -1.96 23.96 -9.44
N CYS A 110 -1.46 25.14 -9.05
CA CYS A 110 -0.06 25.30 -8.70
C CYS A 110 0.27 24.43 -7.47
N VAL A 111 1.31 23.59 -7.56
CA VAL A 111 1.84 22.76 -6.47
C VAL A 111 3.16 23.36 -6.01
N ARG A 112 3.30 23.65 -4.71
CA ARG A 112 4.52 24.22 -4.14
C ARG A 112 5.50 23.13 -3.77
N ALA A 113 6.79 23.48 -3.68
CA ALA A 113 7.79 22.56 -3.15
C ALA A 113 7.44 22.17 -1.72
N GLY A 114 7.43 20.86 -1.43
CA GLY A 114 7.02 20.30 -0.14
C GLY A 114 5.53 19.94 -0.05
N ASP A 115 4.69 20.29 -1.02
CA ASP A 115 3.30 19.83 -1.06
C ASP A 115 3.23 18.35 -1.46
N GLU A 116 2.43 17.56 -0.73
CA GLU A 116 2.15 16.17 -1.11
C GLU A 116 1.25 16.11 -2.35
N ILE A 117 1.66 15.29 -3.33
CA ILE A 117 0.86 15.02 -4.52
C ILE A 117 0.04 13.74 -4.30
N THR A 118 -1.26 13.91 -4.07
CA THR A 118 -2.21 12.80 -3.92
C THR A 118 -3.08 12.66 -5.17
N PHE A 119 -3.42 11.43 -5.55
CA PHE A 119 -4.37 11.14 -6.62
C PHE A 119 -5.19 9.88 -6.33
N ASP A 120 -6.35 9.75 -6.99
CA ASP A 120 -7.23 8.58 -6.83
C ASP A 120 -6.73 7.43 -7.71
N TYR A 121 -6.23 6.36 -7.07
CA TYR A 121 -5.75 5.16 -7.74
C TYR A 121 -6.89 4.28 -8.27
N ASN A 122 -8.15 4.54 -7.91
CA ASN A 122 -9.31 3.80 -8.40
C ASN A 122 -9.67 4.21 -9.83
N LEU A 123 -8.70 4.07 -10.75
CA LEU A 123 -8.92 4.07 -12.18
C LEU A 123 -9.70 2.80 -12.56
N VAL A 124 -11.00 2.77 -12.26
CA VAL A 124 -11.89 1.73 -12.74
C VAL A 124 -12.09 1.98 -14.24
N SER A 125 -11.34 1.27 -15.09
CA SER A 125 -11.78 1.09 -16.46
C SER A 125 -12.99 0.18 -16.45
N ALA A 126 -14.09 0.60 -17.07
CA ALA A 126 -15.29 -0.21 -17.28
C ALA A 126 -15.08 -1.42 -18.20
N GLU A 127 -13.83 -1.77 -18.51
CA GLU A 127 -13.45 -2.85 -19.42
C GLU A 127 -12.43 -3.74 -18.71
N THR A 128 -12.74 -5.03 -18.79
CA THR A 128 -12.06 -6.19 -18.19
C THR A 128 -10.68 -6.42 -18.80
N GLU A 129 -9.77 -5.50 -18.60
CA GLU A 129 -8.35 -5.75 -18.75
C GLU A 129 -7.65 -5.38 -17.45
N VAL A 130 -6.95 -6.36 -16.86
CA VAL A 130 -6.01 -6.10 -15.78
C VAL A 130 -4.91 -5.23 -16.37
N TRP A 131 -5.07 -3.92 -16.24
CA TRP A 131 -3.98 -3.01 -16.56
C TRP A 131 -2.82 -3.35 -15.63
N ARG A 132 -1.67 -3.70 -16.21
CA ARG A 132 -0.39 -3.64 -15.50
C ARG A 132 -0.03 -2.17 -15.25
N CYS A 133 -0.88 -1.45 -14.53
CA CYS A 133 -0.53 -0.17 -13.93
C CYS A 133 0.28 -0.49 -12.68
N ALA A 134 1.52 -0.91 -12.90
CA ALA A 134 2.53 -0.74 -11.87
C ALA A 134 2.79 0.78 -11.72
N TYR A 135 3.51 1.15 -10.67
CA TYR A 135 4.10 2.47 -10.47
C TYR A 135 3.19 3.47 -9.74
N MET A 136 3.11 3.24 -8.43
CA MET A 136 2.95 4.30 -7.46
C MET A 136 4.31 5.02 -7.36
N GLN A 137 4.46 6.19 -7.99
CA GLN A 137 5.56 7.10 -7.71
C GLN A 137 5.43 7.57 -6.26
N LEU A 138 6.06 6.86 -5.34
CA LEU A 138 6.35 7.40 -4.01
C LEU A 138 7.51 8.38 -4.20
N LEU A 139 7.20 9.67 -4.05
CA LEU A 139 8.18 10.70 -3.79
C LEU A 139 8.89 10.34 -2.49
N LEU A 140 10.00 9.61 -2.60
CA LEU A 140 11.00 9.59 -1.54
C LEU A 140 11.80 10.90 -1.70
N ALA A 141 11.47 11.86 -0.83
CA ALA A 141 12.41 12.91 -0.44
C ALA A 141 13.22 12.41 0.76
#